data_AF-A0A970FPN0-F1
#
_entry.id   AF-A0A970FPN0-F1
#
_cell.length_a   1.000
_cell.length_b   1.000
_cell.length_c   1.000
_cell.angle_alpha   90.00
_cell.angle_beta   90.00
_cell.angle_gamma   90.00
#
_symmetry.space_group_name_H-M   'P 1'
#
loop_
_entity.id
_entity.type
_entity.pdbx_description
1 polymer ?
#
loop_
_entity_poly.entity_id
_entity_poly.type
_entity_poly.pdbx_seq_one_letter_code
_entity_poly.pdbx_strand_id
1 'polypeptide(L)'
;MTVVSGSGMLLLDRFWKGIAAMILKKHKNEQLAVLAMFLSAAIWGSGFIVTRVAINVGFSTPLILTGRFSIAALIFGVFFRKSIKKMNRRAFFTGLPVGLLLFLGFLFQTLGLGLTTPSRNAFITALYVIIVPFLAWLIWRRRPAWYLFAGAGTSIVGIALLSLDGSGGDSLTGDALTLLCALCFAAHFLALEWAVHRMAIGQLLFMQMAVTTICSLMTLGLNPGGLHIAVQAANETSWLSGLAALLYLALFSSCIAYAIQTTAQKYTTSSKAAIILAAESLWGSLFSLLLGFEPFTIRLLAGGLIIFISILMVELPAWYRPTVMPADDPVTETDALPD
;
A
#
# COMPACT_ATOMS: atom_id res chain seq x y z
N MET A 1 -25.40 30.22 -2.79
CA MET A 1 -25.33 28.87 -2.17
C MET A 1 -25.85 27.85 -3.16
N THR A 2 -24.97 27.32 -4.01
CA THR A 2 -25.33 26.28 -4.98
C THR A 2 -25.35 24.93 -4.27
N VAL A 3 -26.53 24.32 -4.25
CA VAL A 3 -26.80 22.97 -3.75
C VAL A 3 -25.97 21.98 -4.56
N VAL A 4 -24.89 21.46 -3.98
CA VAL A 4 -24.20 20.28 -4.53
C VAL A 4 -25.19 19.12 -4.44
N SER A 5 -25.60 18.62 -5.60
CA SER A 5 -26.70 17.65 -5.73
C SER A 5 -26.40 16.35 -4.98
N GLY A 6 -27.40 15.84 -4.25
CA GLY A 6 -27.33 14.57 -3.50
C GLY A 6 -27.04 13.35 -4.39
N SER A 7 -27.13 13.50 -5.71
CA SER A 7 -26.91 12.46 -6.72
C SER A 7 -25.45 11.99 -6.78
N GLY A 8 -24.48 12.89 -6.64
CA GLY A 8 -23.05 12.53 -6.65
C GLY A 8 -22.64 11.75 -5.41
N MET A 9 -23.18 12.14 -4.25
CA MET A 9 -22.94 11.45 -2.98
C MET A 9 -23.61 10.06 -2.94
N LEU A 10 -24.76 9.90 -3.61
CA LEU A 10 -25.43 8.61 -3.79
C LEU A 10 -24.70 7.68 -4.77
N LEU A 11 -24.13 8.21 -5.85
CA LEU A 11 -23.32 7.42 -6.80
C LEU A 11 -22.03 6.92 -6.15
N LEU A 12 -21.36 7.76 -5.35
CA LEU A 12 -20.16 7.39 -4.61
C LEU A 12 -20.47 6.42 -3.46
N ASP A 13 -21.57 6.62 -2.73
CA ASP A 13 -22.03 5.67 -1.71
C ASP A 13 -22.42 4.32 -2.34
N ARG A 14 -23.04 4.31 -3.52
CA ARG A 14 -23.31 3.09 -4.31
C ARG A 14 -22.04 2.44 -4.85
N PHE A 15 -21.05 3.22 -5.28
CA PHE A 15 -19.74 2.71 -5.71
C PHE A 15 -19.02 2.00 -4.56
N TRP A 16 -18.97 2.62 -3.38
CA TRP A 16 -18.35 2.04 -2.19
C TRP A 16 -19.14 0.89 -1.58
N LYS A 17 -20.47 0.98 -1.55
CA LYS A 17 -21.33 -0.18 -1.22
C LYS A 17 -21.21 -1.27 -2.26
N GLY A 18 -20.95 -0.94 -3.53
CA GLY A 18 -20.65 -1.87 -4.61
C GLY A 18 -19.35 -2.60 -4.35
N ILE A 19 -18.26 -1.89 -4.05
CA ILE A 19 -16.99 -2.48 -3.61
C ILE A 19 -17.20 -3.36 -2.37
N ALA A 20 -17.89 -2.85 -1.35
CA ALA A 20 -18.16 -3.59 -0.12
C ALA A 20 -19.04 -4.83 -0.34
N ALA A 21 -20.05 -4.77 -1.21
CA ALA A 21 -20.98 -5.86 -1.51
C ALA A 21 -20.39 -6.91 -2.47
N MET A 22 -19.53 -6.50 -3.39
CA MET A 22 -18.75 -7.42 -4.24
C MET A 22 -17.85 -8.32 -3.38
N ILE A 23 -17.50 -7.85 -2.18
CA ILE A 23 -16.62 -8.53 -1.21
C ILE A 23 -17.46 -9.35 -0.18
N LEU A 24 -18.74 -9.68 -0.45
CA LEU A 24 -19.69 -10.29 0.52
C LEU A 24 -20.47 -11.58 0.11
N LYS A 25 -20.04 -12.40 -0.88
CA LYS A 25 -20.44 -13.83 -1.01
C LYS A 25 -19.26 -14.84 -1.02
N LYS A 26 -18.67 -15.02 0.16
CA LYS A 26 -17.48 -15.84 0.53
C LYS A 26 -16.50 -16.12 -0.62
N HIS A 27 -16.49 -17.31 -1.23
CA HIS A 27 -15.39 -17.68 -2.15
C HIS A 27 -15.44 -17.01 -3.54
N LYS A 28 -16.52 -16.31 -3.91
CA LYS A 28 -16.46 -15.31 -5.01
C LYS A 28 -15.63 -14.07 -4.63
N ASN A 29 -15.42 -13.83 -3.33
CA ASN A 29 -14.75 -12.63 -2.82
C ASN A 29 -13.23 -12.77 -2.74
N GLU A 30 -12.70 -13.99 -2.57
CA GLU A 30 -11.24 -14.20 -2.51
C GLU A 30 -10.60 -13.91 -3.87
N GLN A 31 -11.11 -14.50 -4.95
CA GLN A 31 -10.63 -14.24 -6.32
C GLN A 31 -10.78 -12.76 -6.71
N LEU A 32 -11.89 -12.13 -6.30
CA LEU A 32 -12.09 -10.71 -6.51
C LEU A 32 -11.10 -9.86 -5.70
N ALA A 33 -10.81 -10.23 -4.46
CA ALA A 33 -9.83 -9.54 -3.63
C ALA A 33 -8.42 -9.64 -4.24
N VAL A 34 -8.05 -10.80 -4.79
CA VAL A 34 -6.81 -10.99 -5.55
C VAL A 34 -6.75 -10.05 -6.75
N LEU A 35 -7.79 -10.06 -7.59
CA LEU A 35 -7.86 -9.19 -8.76
C LEU A 35 -7.81 -7.71 -8.35
N ALA A 36 -8.54 -7.32 -7.31
CA ALA A 36 -8.54 -5.95 -6.82
C ALA A 36 -7.16 -5.53 -6.27
N MET A 37 -6.47 -6.41 -5.53
CA MET A 37 -5.10 -6.17 -5.09
C MET A 37 -4.13 -6.07 -6.27
N PHE A 38 -4.28 -6.92 -7.29
CA PHE A 38 -3.48 -6.84 -8.52
C PHE A 38 -3.69 -5.51 -9.26
N LEU A 39 -4.93 -5.00 -9.29
CA LEU A 39 -5.24 -3.66 -9.80
C LEU A 39 -4.70 -2.55 -8.90
N SER A 40 -4.67 -2.75 -7.58
CA SER A 40 -4.05 -1.81 -6.63
C SER A 40 -2.54 -1.74 -6.85
N ALA A 41 -1.91 -2.87 -7.16
CA ALA A 41 -0.51 -2.94 -7.56
C ALA A 41 -0.25 -2.11 -8.83
N ALA A 42 -1.19 -2.09 -9.79
CA ALA A 42 -1.10 -1.20 -10.95
C ALA A 42 -1.10 0.28 -10.56
N ILE A 43 -2.03 0.67 -9.68
CA ILE A 43 -2.11 2.05 -9.19
C ILE A 43 -0.83 2.48 -8.44
N TRP A 44 -0.21 1.57 -7.68
CA TRP A 44 1.05 1.85 -7.00
C TRP A 44 2.25 1.85 -7.95
N GLY A 45 2.29 0.96 -8.94
CA GLY A 45 3.30 0.93 -9.99
C GLY A 45 3.38 2.25 -10.77
N SER A 46 2.24 2.79 -11.22
CA SER A 46 2.18 4.14 -11.81
C SER A 46 2.47 5.24 -10.79
N GLY A 47 2.14 5.01 -9.52
CA GLY A 47 2.39 5.92 -8.40
C GLY A 47 3.86 6.31 -8.25
N PHE A 48 4.82 5.43 -8.55
CA PHE A 48 6.25 5.77 -8.53
C PHE A 48 6.59 6.84 -9.57
N ILE A 49 6.08 6.68 -10.81
CA ILE A 49 6.28 7.65 -11.90
C ILE A 49 5.63 8.99 -11.53
N VAL A 50 4.39 8.97 -11.03
CA VAL A 50 3.66 10.19 -10.64
C VAL A 50 4.32 10.88 -9.45
N THR A 51 4.86 10.13 -8.49
CA THR A 51 5.64 10.70 -7.37
C THR A 51 6.92 11.36 -7.89
N ARG A 52 7.60 10.74 -8.87
CA ARG A 52 8.77 11.34 -9.52
C ARG A 52 8.43 12.64 -10.25
N VAL A 53 7.27 12.75 -10.89
CA VAL A 53 6.79 14.02 -11.49
C VAL A 53 6.67 15.11 -10.42
N ALA A 54 6.03 14.82 -9.29
CA ALA A 54 5.90 15.80 -8.21
C ALA A 54 7.27 16.24 -7.66
N ILE A 55 8.21 15.31 -7.50
CA ILE A 55 9.59 15.62 -7.08
C ILE A 55 10.30 16.50 -8.11
N ASN A 56 10.21 16.17 -9.41
CA ASN A 56 10.87 16.93 -10.48
C ASN A 56 10.34 18.35 -10.63
N VAL A 57 9.06 18.59 -10.31
CA VAL A 57 8.46 19.94 -10.25
C VAL A 57 8.95 20.73 -9.03
N GLY A 58 9.64 20.08 -8.08
CA GLY A 58 10.22 20.71 -6.89
C GLY A 58 9.38 20.56 -5.63
N PHE A 59 8.41 19.64 -5.60
CA PHE A 59 7.64 19.40 -4.37
C PHE A 59 8.51 18.64 -3.38
N SER A 60 8.62 19.17 -2.16
CA SER A 60 9.36 18.50 -1.09
C SER A 60 8.66 17.20 -0.68
N THR A 61 9.42 16.22 -0.19
CA THR A 61 8.85 14.95 0.30
C THR A 61 7.75 15.16 1.36
N PRO A 62 7.97 15.99 2.40
CA PRO A 62 6.91 16.25 3.39
C PRO A 62 5.65 16.90 2.79
N LEU A 63 5.80 17.75 1.77
CA LEU A 63 4.67 18.35 1.05
C LEU A 63 3.87 17.28 0.28
N ILE A 64 4.56 16.40 -0.46
CA ILE A 64 3.92 15.32 -1.22
C ILE A 64 3.12 14.42 -0.29
N LEU A 65 3.73 13.96 0.80
CA LEU A 65 3.07 13.12 1.81
C LEU A 65 1.88 13.85 2.43
N THR A 66 2.09 15.07 2.92
CA THR A 66 1.03 15.86 3.55
C THR A 66 -0.14 16.06 2.61
N GLY A 67 0.10 16.48 1.36
CA GLY A 67 -0.95 16.69 0.37
C GLY A 67 -1.76 15.42 0.11
N ARG A 68 -1.11 14.31 -0.22
CA ARG A 68 -1.83 13.07 -0.58
C ARG A 68 -2.57 12.43 0.59
N PHE A 69 -1.97 12.42 1.78
CA PHE A 69 -2.55 11.76 2.95
C PHE A 69 -3.59 12.61 3.65
N SER A 70 -3.46 13.94 3.65
CA SER A 70 -4.50 14.83 4.20
C SER A 70 -5.80 14.74 3.39
N ILE A 71 -5.71 14.74 2.06
CA ILE A 71 -6.87 14.56 1.18
C ILE A 71 -7.52 13.20 1.45
N ALA A 72 -6.73 12.12 1.54
CA ALA A 72 -7.25 10.80 1.85
C ALA A 72 -7.90 10.70 3.24
N ALA A 73 -7.27 11.30 4.26
CA ALA A 73 -7.80 11.37 5.62
C ALA A 73 -9.13 12.16 5.68
N LEU A 74 -9.25 13.26 4.93
CA LEU A 74 -10.49 14.02 4.81
C LEU A 74 -11.60 13.19 4.14
N ILE A 75 -11.29 12.52 3.02
CA ILE A 75 -12.25 11.69 2.30
C ILE A 75 -12.77 10.56 3.20
N PHE A 76 -11.88 9.79 3.83
CA PHE A 76 -12.29 8.73 4.75
C PHE A 76 -12.94 9.28 6.03
N GLY A 77 -12.50 10.44 6.52
CA GLY A 77 -13.08 11.13 7.66
C GLY A 77 -14.55 11.49 7.43
N VAL A 78 -14.87 12.03 6.25
CA VAL A 78 -16.24 12.36 5.85
C VAL A 78 -17.06 11.10 5.62
N PHE A 79 -16.53 10.15 4.85
CA PHE A 79 -17.26 8.95 4.43
C PHE A 79 -17.56 8.01 5.62
N PHE A 80 -16.57 7.78 6.48
CA PHE A 80 -16.69 6.90 7.64
C PHE A 80 -16.98 7.64 8.94
N ARG A 81 -17.44 8.90 8.90
CA ARG A 81 -17.72 9.75 10.08
C ARG A 81 -18.52 9.04 11.17
N LYS A 82 -19.54 8.25 10.80
CA LYS A 82 -20.39 7.52 11.75
C LYS A 82 -19.63 6.39 12.45
N SER A 83 -18.73 5.73 11.75
CA SER A 83 -17.88 4.67 12.31
C SER A 83 -16.79 5.27 13.19
N ILE A 84 -16.16 6.36 12.75
CA ILE A 84 -15.12 7.09 13.49
C ILE A 84 -15.66 7.66 14.80
N LYS A 85 -16.88 8.22 14.82
CA LYS A 85 -17.53 8.70 16.05
C LYS A 85 -17.73 7.62 17.12
N LYS A 86 -17.72 6.34 16.75
CA LYS A 86 -17.84 5.20 17.66
C LYS A 86 -16.49 4.58 18.03
N MET A 87 -15.38 5.21 17.63
CA MET A 87 -14.04 4.69 17.87
C MET A 87 -13.70 4.80 19.35
N ASN A 88 -13.37 3.67 19.97
CA ASN A 88 -12.94 3.63 21.36
C ASN A 88 -11.41 3.74 21.47
N ARG A 89 -10.91 3.86 22.70
CA ARG A 89 -9.47 3.97 23.00
C ARG A 89 -8.68 2.79 22.43
N ARG A 90 -9.22 1.57 22.51
CA ARG A 90 -8.57 0.36 21.97
C ARG A 90 -8.38 0.45 20.45
N ALA A 91 -9.40 0.86 19.71
CA ALA A 91 -9.32 1.02 18.25
C ALA A 91 -8.32 2.12 17.85
N PHE A 92 -8.24 3.21 18.61
CA PHE A 92 -7.24 4.26 18.40
C PHE A 92 -5.80 3.72 18.54
N PHE A 93 -5.49 3.03 19.64
CA PHE A 93 -4.16 2.44 19.84
C PHE A 93 -3.86 1.25 18.92
N THR A 94 -4.90 0.63 18.34
CA THR A 94 -4.75 -0.40 17.29
C THR A 94 -4.36 0.23 15.94
N GLY A 95 -4.98 1.36 15.57
CA GLY A 95 -4.69 2.04 14.30
C GLY A 95 -3.39 2.85 14.30
N LEU A 96 -2.91 3.28 15.47
CA LEU A 96 -1.70 4.09 15.61
C LEU A 96 -0.44 3.45 14.99
N PRO A 97 -0.04 2.21 15.33
CA PRO A 97 1.15 1.58 14.73
C PRO A 97 1.03 1.41 13.22
N VAL A 98 -0.19 1.15 12.71
CA VAL A 98 -0.43 1.04 11.25
C VAL A 98 -0.10 2.36 10.56
N GLY A 99 -0.65 3.47 11.05
CA GLY A 99 -0.35 4.78 10.45
C GLY A 99 1.10 5.23 10.60
N LEU A 100 1.77 4.90 11.72
CA LEU A 100 3.18 5.24 11.92
C LEU A 100 4.10 4.48 10.95
N LEU A 101 3.86 3.19 10.77
CA LEU A 101 4.63 2.36 9.84
C LEU A 101 4.37 2.79 8.39
N LEU A 102 3.12 3.17 8.07
CA LEU A 102 2.76 3.72 6.77
C LEU A 102 3.53 5.02 6.48
N PHE A 103 3.55 5.94 7.43
CA PHE A 103 4.31 7.18 7.34
C PHE A 103 5.79 6.94 7.11
N LEU A 104 6.43 6.12 7.94
CA LEU A 104 7.87 5.83 7.82
C LEU A 104 8.19 5.17 6.48
N GLY A 105 7.34 4.22 6.05
CA GLY A 105 7.45 3.57 4.74
C GLY A 105 7.45 4.59 3.60
N PHE A 106 6.46 5.47 3.54
CA PHE A 106 6.38 6.50 2.50
C PHE A 106 7.44 7.59 2.61
N LEU A 107 7.86 7.96 3.83
CA LEU A 107 8.91 8.94 4.03
C LEU A 107 10.22 8.43 3.42
N PHE A 108 10.63 7.23 3.79
CA PHE A 108 11.85 6.63 3.25
C PHE A 108 11.72 6.31 1.76
N GLN A 109 10.54 5.87 1.29
CA GLN A 109 10.31 5.63 -0.13
C GLN A 109 10.52 6.90 -0.96
N THR A 110 9.89 8.00 -0.55
CA THR A 110 9.86 9.23 -1.32
C THR A 110 11.21 9.95 -1.27
N LEU A 111 11.89 9.91 -0.12
CA LEU A 111 13.29 10.39 -0.02
C LEU A 111 14.23 9.54 -0.89
N GLY A 112 14.10 8.21 -0.85
CA GLY A 112 14.86 7.30 -1.70
C GLY A 112 14.62 7.55 -3.18
N LEU A 113 13.36 7.74 -3.58
CA LEU A 113 12.96 8.04 -4.96
C LEU A 113 13.49 9.38 -5.45
N GLY A 114 13.72 10.35 -4.57
CA GLY A 114 14.39 11.60 -4.94
C GLY A 114 15.84 11.38 -5.39
N LEU A 115 16.49 10.34 -4.86
CA LEU A 115 17.91 10.05 -5.07
C LEU A 115 18.19 8.93 -6.09
N THR A 116 17.17 8.18 -6.49
CA THR A 116 17.29 7.03 -7.40
C THR A 116 16.21 7.06 -8.49
N THR A 117 16.18 6.06 -9.37
CA THR A 117 15.17 5.97 -10.44
C THR A 117 13.85 5.37 -9.94
N PRO A 118 12.70 5.68 -10.58
CA PRO A 118 11.41 5.06 -10.24
C PRO A 118 11.44 3.53 -10.28
N SER A 119 12.03 2.97 -11.33
CA SER A 119 12.13 1.52 -11.53
C SER A 119 12.97 0.86 -10.42
N ARG A 120 14.12 1.45 -10.06
CA ARG A 120 14.97 0.94 -8.96
C ARG A 120 14.32 1.12 -7.58
N ASN A 121 13.63 2.24 -7.34
CA ASN A 121 12.89 2.47 -6.10
C ASN A 121 11.72 1.46 -5.95
N ALA A 122 10.99 1.19 -7.01
CA ALA A 122 9.92 0.19 -7.02
C ALA A 122 10.45 -1.23 -6.78
N PHE A 123 11.58 -1.58 -7.40
CA PHE A 123 12.27 -2.85 -7.19
C PHE A 123 12.64 -3.07 -5.72
N ILE A 124 13.38 -2.12 -5.13
CA ILE A 124 13.88 -2.26 -3.75
C ILE A 124 12.71 -2.22 -2.78
N THR A 125 11.67 -1.42 -3.04
CA THR A 125 10.45 -1.40 -2.22
C THR A 125 9.82 -2.79 -2.18
N ALA A 126 9.63 -3.43 -3.35
CA ALA A 126 8.98 -4.73 -3.46
C ALA A 126 9.74 -5.88 -2.78
N LEU A 127 10.98 -5.66 -2.29
CA LEU A 127 11.66 -6.59 -1.40
C LEU A 127 10.89 -6.86 -0.10
N TYR A 128 9.88 -6.05 0.26
CA TYR A 128 8.97 -6.42 1.34
C TYR A 128 8.35 -7.81 1.12
N VAL A 129 8.21 -8.28 -0.14
CA VAL A 129 7.59 -9.56 -0.47
C VAL A 129 8.27 -10.75 0.21
N ILE A 130 9.60 -10.71 0.32
CA ILE A 130 10.37 -11.75 1.01
C ILE A 130 10.45 -11.46 2.50
N ILE A 131 10.53 -10.19 2.92
CA ILE A 131 10.62 -9.80 4.33
C ILE A 131 9.36 -10.20 5.10
N VAL A 132 8.17 -9.99 4.52
CA VAL A 132 6.87 -10.23 5.16
C VAL A 132 6.71 -11.65 5.73
N PRO A 133 6.90 -12.76 4.99
CA PRO A 133 6.76 -14.10 5.56
C PRO A 133 7.79 -14.42 6.66
N PHE A 134 9.02 -13.90 6.56
CA PHE A 134 10.00 -14.05 7.65
C PHE A 134 9.61 -13.26 8.90
N LEU A 135 9.15 -12.02 8.72
CA LEU A 135 8.70 -11.18 9.82
C LEU A 135 7.44 -11.75 10.47
N ALA A 136 6.53 -12.31 9.67
CA ALA A 136 5.33 -13.00 10.11
C ALA A 136 5.68 -14.20 10.99
N TRP A 137 6.63 -15.02 10.55
CA TRP A 137 7.14 -16.15 11.32
C TRP A 137 7.72 -15.70 12.66
N LEU A 138 8.53 -14.64 12.65
CA LEU A 138 9.17 -14.10 13.86
C LEU A 138 8.15 -13.56 14.88
N ILE A 139 7.19 -12.75 14.41
CA ILE A 139 6.26 -12.03 15.30
C ILE A 139 5.14 -12.95 15.81
N TRP A 140 4.52 -13.73 14.93
CA TRP A 140 3.40 -14.60 15.33
C TRP A 140 3.86 -15.94 15.89
N ARG A 141 5.15 -16.25 15.79
CA ARG A 141 5.75 -17.53 16.22
C ARG A 141 5.11 -18.77 15.58
N ARG A 142 4.42 -18.57 14.45
CA ARG A 142 3.81 -19.63 13.64
C ARG A 142 4.42 -19.55 12.25
N ARG A 143 5.02 -20.65 11.81
CA ARG A 143 5.69 -20.70 10.50
C ARG A 143 4.64 -20.58 9.38
N PRO A 144 4.75 -19.60 8.47
CA PRO A 144 3.90 -19.55 7.29
C PRO A 144 4.06 -20.81 6.44
N ALA A 145 3.03 -21.15 5.67
CA ALA A 145 3.09 -22.28 4.74
C ALA A 145 4.30 -22.14 3.80
N TRP A 146 4.98 -23.26 3.52
CA TRP A 146 6.22 -23.27 2.74
C TRP A 146 6.07 -22.61 1.36
N TYR A 147 4.89 -22.76 0.73
CA TYR A 147 4.61 -22.21 -0.59
C TYR A 147 4.53 -20.68 -0.61
N LEU A 148 4.38 -20.02 0.54
CA LEU A 148 4.51 -18.55 0.67
C LEU A 148 5.97 -18.12 0.56
N PHE A 149 6.91 -18.89 1.12
CA PHE A 149 8.34 -18.63 0.92
C PHE A 149 8.77 -18.91 -0.52
N ALA A 150 8.26 -20.00 -1.13
CA ALA A 150 8.52 -20.30 -2.53
C ALA A 150 7.94 -19.23 -3.46
N GLY A 151 6.69 -18.79 -3.22
CA GLY A 151 6.06 -17.69 -3.93
C GLY A 151 6.86 -16.40 -3.80
N ALA A 152 7.22 -15.98 -2.59
CA ALA A 152 8.03 -14.78 -2.37
C ALA A 152 9.41 -14.86 -3.05
N GLY A 153 10.11 -15.99 -2.97
CA GLY A 153 11.37 -16.20 -3.67
C GLY A 153 11.21 -16.10 -5.19
N THR A 154 10.13 -16.67 -5.73
CA THR A 154 9.79 -16.58 -7.17
C THR A 154 9.49 -15.14 -7.57
N SER A 155 8.73 -14.39 -6.76
CA SER A 155 8.48 -12.96 -7.00
C SER A 155 9.79 -12.18 -7.07
N ILE A 156 10.72 -12.39 -6.13
CA ILE A 156 12.02 -11.72 -6.12
C ILE A 156 12.81 -11.99 -7.41
N VAL A 157 12.83 -13.23 -7.90
CA VAL A 157 13.50 -13.54 -9.18
C VAL A 157 12.89 -12.76 -10.34
N GLY A 158 11.57 -12.69 -10.41
CA GLY A 158 10.86 -11.93 -11.44
C GLY A 158 11.14 -10.43 -11.35
N ILE A 159 11.04 -9.88 -10.15
CA ILE A 159 11.30 -8.45 -9.85
C ILE A 159 12.77 -8.12 -10.17
N ALA A 160 13.72 -8.99 -9.83
CA ALA A 160 15.14 -8.81 -10.14
C ALA A 160 15.40 -8.81 -11.65
N LEU A 161 14.73 -9.69 -12.40
CA LEU A 161 14.87 -9.72 -13.85
C LEU A 161 14.33 -8.44 -14.52
N LEU A 162 13.28 -7.83 -13.95
CA LEU A 162 12.73 -6.56 -14.42
C LEU A 162 13.65 -5.36 -14.14
N SER A 163 14.50 -5.43 -13.13
CA SER A 163 15.19 -4.25 -12.59
C SER A 163 16.71 -4.31 -12.64
N LEU A 164 17.29 -5.46 -12.97
CA LEU A 164 18.74 -5.64 -13.19
C LEU A 164 19.08 -5.43 -14.69
N ASP A 165 18.68 -4.31 -15.26
CA ASP A 165 19.05 -3.92 -16.62
C ASP A 165 20.35 -3.11 -16.71
N GLY A 166 20.83 -2.60 -15.58
CA GLY A 166 22.04 -1.79 -15.50
C GLY A 166 21.82 -0.32 -15.91
N SER A 167 20.58 0.14 -16.08
CA SER A 167 20.20 1.49 -16.55
C SER A 167 20.42 2.64 -15.54
N GLY A 168 21.34 2.45 -14.58
CA GLY A 168 21.78 3.48 -13.65
C GLY A 168 20.85 3.74 -12.44
N GLY A 169 21.39 4.51 -11.50
CA GLY A 169 20.84 4.74 -10.17
C GLY A 169 21.86 4.32 -9.11
N ASP A 170 23.05 4.94 -9.13
CA ASP A 170 24.20 4.55 -8.28
C ASP A 170 24.13 5.13 -6.86
N SER A 171 22.97 5.64 -6.46
CA SER A 171 22.80 6.24 -5.14
C SER A 171 22.60 5.17 -4.09
N LEU A 172 23.70 4.73 -3.49
CA LEU A 172 23.69 3.83 -2.34
C LEU A 172 22.79 4.36 -1.22
N THR A 173 22.75 5.68 -1.03
CA THR A 173 21.87 6.35 -0.06
C THR A 173 20.39 6.20 -0.44
N GLY A 174 20.04 6.40 -1.71
CA GLY A 174 18.67 6.20 -2.21
C GLY A 174 18.21 4.76 -2.04
N ASP A 175 19.09 3.81 -2.32
CA ASP A 175 18.83 2.38 -2.16
C ASP A 175 18.65 1.99 -0.70
N ALA A 176 19.51 2.48 0.20
CA ALA A 176 19.43 2.22 1.63
C ALA A 176 18.11 2.75 2.22
N LEU A 177 17.70 3.98 1.84
CA LEU A 177 16.41 4.54 2.24
C LEU A 177 15.25 3.68 1.71
N THR A 178 15.33 3.25 0.45
CA THR A 178 14.27 2.40 -0.13
C THR A 178 14.21 1.03 0.54
N LEU A 179 15.34 0.48 0.99
CA LEU A 179 15.37 -0.76 1.76
C LEU A 179 14.75 -0.59 3.15
N LEU A 180 14.99 0.55 3.82
CA LEU A 180 14.27 0.90 5.06
C LEU A 180 12.76 1.02 4.83
N CYS A 181 12.35 1.58 3.69
CA CYS A 181 10.95 1.57 3.26
C CYS A 181 10.38 0.14 3.17
N ALA A 182 11.09 -0.79 2.51
CA ALA A 182 10.65 -2.19 2.39
C ALA A 182 10.45 -2.85 3.77
N LEU A 183 11.33 -2.57 4.74
CA LEU A 183 11.18 -3.04 6.13
C LEU A 183 9.94 -2.43 6.81
N CYS A 184 9.74 -1.11 6.68
CA CYS A 184 8.57 -0.42 7.23
C CYS A 184 7.26 -0.93 6.61
N PHE A 185 7.22 -1.13 5.30
CA PHE A 185 6.04 -1.70 4.65
C PHE A 185 5.84 -3.15 5.05
N ALA A 186 6.87 -3.97 5.13
CA ALA A 186 6.70 -5.34 5.63
C ALA A 186 6.06 -5.36 7.03
N ALA A 187 6.56 -4.52 7.95
CA ALA A 187 5.94 -4.35 9.27
C ALA A 187 4.49 -3.80 9.18
N HIS A 188 4.24 -2.85 8.28
CA HIS A 188 2.89 -2.31 8.03
C HIS A 188 1.92 -3.40 7.57
N PHE A 189 2.34 -4.29 6.66
CA PHE A 189 1.53 -5.41 6.18
C PHE A 189 1.06 -6.30 7.34
N LEU A 190 1.95 -6.62 8.29
CA LEU A 190 1.61 -7.41 9.48
C LEU A 190 0.72 -6.62 10.46
N ALA A 191 1.04 -5.34 10.70
CA ALA A 191 0.26 -4.48 11.58
C ALA A 191 -1.18 -4.29 11.03
N LEU A 192 -1.32 -4.17 9.72
CA LEU A 192 -2.58 -4.03 9.02
C LEU A 192 -3.41 -5.32 9.14
N GLU A 193 -2.81 -6.49 8.89
CA GLU A 193 -3.46 -7.80 9.11
C GLU A 193 -3.93 -7.98 10.57
N TRP A 194 -3.13 -7.56 11.53
CA TRP A 194 -3.52 -7.59 12.94
C TRP A 194 -4.68 -6.62 13.25
N ALA A 195 -4.66 -5.43 12.66
CA ALA A 195 -5.65 -4.38 12.93
C ALA A 195 -7.01 -4.65 12.25
N VAL A 196 -7.05 -5.20 11.04
CA VAL A 196 -8.33 -5.45 10.30
C VAL A 196 -9.28 -6.40 11.04
N HIS A 197 -8.76 -7.22 11.98
CA HIS A 197 -9.54 -8.12 12.82
C HIS A 197 -9.95 -7.51 14.18
N ARG A 198 -9.48 -6.30 14.51
CA ARG A 198 -9.64 -5.67 15.83
C ARG A 198 -10.34 -4.31 15.79
N MET A 199 -10.56 -3.75 14.61
CA MET A 199 -11.25 -2.47 14.42
C MET A 199 -12.02 -2.45 13.10
N ALA A 200 -13.02 -1.58 13.01
CA ALA A 200 -13.80 -1.45 11.79
C ALA A 200 -12.93 -0.92 10.64
N ILE A 201 -13.09 -1.46 9.43
CA ILE A 201 -12.29 -1.09 8.24
C ILE A 201 -12.30 0.43 8.00
N GLY A 202 -13.46 1.09 8.14
CA GLY A 202 -13.56 2.54 7.98
C GLY A 202 -12.76 3.34 9.03
N GLN A 203 -12.68 2.86 10.27
CA GLN A 203 -11.81 3.46 11.29
C GLN A 203 -10.34 3.27 10.94
N LEU A 204 -9.97 2.09 10.41
CA LEU A 204 -8.59 1.75 10.08
C LEU A 204 -8.07 2.55 8.88
N LEU A 205 -8.90 2.70 7.84
CA LEU A 205 -8.65 3.58 6.70
C LEU A 205 -8.45 5.03 7.13
N PHE A 206 -9.29 5.53 8.02
CA PHE A 206 -9.10 6.88 8.56
C PHE A 206 -7.82 6.98 9.39
N MET A 207 -7.59 6.06 10.32
CA MET A 207 -6.45 6.10 11.25
C MET A 207 -5.11 6.07 10.52
N GLN A 208 -4.93 5.18 9.54
CA GLN A 208 -3.66 5.09 8.82
C GLN A 208 -3.36 6.39 8.04
N MET A 209 -4.37 7.01 7.41
CA MET A 209 -4.20 8.26 6.66
C MET A 209 -4.03 9.46 7.59
N ALA A 210 -4.80 9.54 8.68
CA ALA A 210 -4.76 10.64 9.63
C ALA A 210 -3.44 10.69 10.41
N VAL A 211 -2.98 9.54 10.93
CA VAL A 211 -1.68 9.46 11.61
C VAL A 211 -0.55 9.80 10.63
N THR A 212 -0.59 9.29 9.40
CA THR A 212 0.38 9.64 8.37
C THR A 212 0.40 11.13 8.07
N THR A 213 -0.78 11.76 7.98
CA THR A 213 -0.93 13.20 7.77
C THR A 213 -0.33 14.01 8.93
N ILE A 214 -0.60 13.60 10.18
CA ILE A 214 -0.09 14.30 11.36
C ILE A 214 1.44 14.21 11.39
N CYS A 215 2.01 13.03 11.18
CA CYS A 215 3.45 12.85 11.14
C CYS A 215 4.10 13.63 9.96
N SER A 216 3.48 13.62 8.79
CA SER A 216 4.00 14.38 7.64
C SER A 216 3.93 15.89 7.86
N LEU A 217 2.86 16.39 8.48
CA LEU A 217 2.73 17.80 8.88
C LEU A 217 3.81 18.19 9.89
N MET A 218 4.11 17.33 10.88
CA MET A 218 5.20 17.57 11.82
C MET A 218 6.55 17.68 11.09
N THR A 219 6.83 16.78 10.14
CA THR A 219 8.07 16.86 9.35
C THR A 219 8.12 18.09 8.43
N LEU A 220 6.97 18.54 7.92
CA LEU A 220 6.87 19.76 7.12
C LEU A 220 7.13 21.00 7.99
N GLY A 221 6.56 21.06 9.20
CA GLY A 221 6.75 22.17 10.13
C GLY A 221 8.17 22.28 10.68
N LEU A 222 8.86 21.14 10.86
CA LEU A 222 10.27 21.09 11.26
C LEU A 222 11.25 21.45 10.13
N ASN A 223 10.76 21.54 8.89
CA ASN A 223 11.55 21.94 7.74
C ASN A 223 10.95 23.24 7.15
N PRO A 224 11.35 24.42 7.65
CA PRO A 224 10.81 25.71 7.16
C PRO A 224 11.00 25.90 5.65
N GLY A 225 12.04 25.29 5.06
CA GLY A 225 12.27 25.26 3.61
C GLY A 225 11.42 24.23 2.86
N GLY A 226 10.71 23.34 3.54
CA GLY A 226 9.82 22.35 2.94
C GLY A 226 8.53 22.96 2.36
N LEU A 227 8.11 24.12 2.88
CA LEU A 227 7.05 24.96 2.32
C LEU A 227 7.59 26.06 1.41
N HIS A 228 8.92 26.27 1.37
CA HIS A 228 9.55 26.92 0.22
C HIS A 228 9.37 25.98 -0.96
N ILE A 229 8.17 26.01 -1.53
CA ILE A 229 7.94 25.69 -2.92
C ILE A 229 9.07 26.41 -3.64
N ALA A 230 9.87 25.68 -4.41
CA ALA A 230 10.77 26.27 -5.38
C ALA A 230 9.90 26.93 -6.47
N VAL A 231 9.14 27.97 -6.10
CA VAL A 231 8.42 28.89 -6.99
C VAL A 231 9.44 29.59 -7.90
N GLN A 232 10.72 29.56 -7.53
CA GLN A 232 11.81 30.22 -8.24
C GLN A 232 12.26 29.56 -9.56
N ALA A 233 11.65 28.48 -10.05
CA ALA A 233 12.05 27.92 -11.36
C ALA A 233 10.95 27.22 -12.18
N ALA A 234 9.68 27.23 -11.77
CA ALA A 234 8.62 26.53 -12.46
C ALA A 234 7.78 27.48 -13.31
N ASN A 235 7.81 27.34 -14.65
CA ASN A 235 6.76 27.86 -15.52
C ASN A 235 5.39 27.43 -14.96
N GLU A 236 4.34 28.25 -15.09
CA GLU A 236 2.98 27.96 -14.57
C GLU A 236 2.46 26.56 -14.95
N THR A 237 2.84 26.08 -16.15
CA THR A 237 2.55 24.73 -16.65
C THR A 237 3.18 23.60 -15.83
N SER A 238 4.34 23.82 -15.23
CA SER A 238 5.03 22.82 -14.39
C SER A 238 4.34 22.66 -13.04
N TRP A 239 3.84 23.75 -12.43
CA TRP A 239 3.13 23.70 -11.16
C TRP A 239 1.80 22.92 -11.24
N LEU A 240 1.02 23.15 -12.31
CA LEU A 240 -0.25 22.45 -12.52
C LEU A 240 -0.05 20.93 -12.64
N SER A 241 1.05 20.49 -13.27
CA SER A 241 1.39 19.07 -13.38
C SER A 241 1.70 18.44 -12.02
N GLY A 242 2.38 19.18 -11.12
CA GLY A 242 2.62 18.73 -9.74
C GLY A 242 1.33 18.60 -8.92
N LEU A 243 0.39 19.53 -9.07
CA LEU A 243 -0.91 19.44 -8.40
C LEU A 243 -1.76 18.27 -8.94
N ALA A 244 -1.75 18.06 -10.25
CA ALA A 244 -2.41 16.90 -10.86
C ALA A 244 -1.80 15.58 -10.36
N ALA A 245 -0.47 15.52 -10.22
CA ALA A 245 0.23 14.40 -9.63
C ALA A 245 -0.20 14.17 -8.17
N LEU A 246 -0.29 15.21 -7.34
CA LEU A 246 -0.79 15.09 -5.96
C LEU A 246 -2.23 14.58 -5.90
N LEU A 247 -3.12 15.09 -6.75
CA LEU A 247 -4.51 14.63 -6.79
C LEU A 247 -4.60 13.16 -7.21
N TYR A 248 -3.80 12.73 -8.19
CA TYR A 248 -3.72 11.32 -8.57
C TYR A 248 -3.24 10.45 -7.39
N LEU A 249 -2.15 10.86 -6.74
CA LEU A 249 -1.59 10.15 -5.60
C LEU A 249 -2.56 10.09 -4.42
N ALA A 250 -3.32 11.15 -4.17
CA ALA A 250 -4.32 11.20 -3.13
C ALA A 250 -5.50 10.25 -3.41
N LEU A 251 -6.12 10.38 -4.59
CA LEU A 251 -7.37 9.69 -4.91
C LEU A 251 -7.14 8.22 -5.27
N PHE A 252 -6.22 7.94 -6.17
CA PHE A 252 -6.01 6.58 -6.65
C PHE A 252 -5.08 5.83 -5.71
N SER A 253 -3.89 6.36 -5.45
CA SER A 253 -2.86 5.65 -4.70
C SER A 253 -3.12 5.63 -3.18
N SER A 254 -3.60 6.72 -2.58
CA SER A 254 -3.86 6.80 -1.13
C SER A 254 -5.29 6.43 -0.71
N CYS A 255 -6.31 6.67 -1.54
CA CYS A 255 -7.68 6.24 -1.20
C CYS A 255 -8.00 4.87 -1.78
N ILE A 256 -8.06 4.73 -3.11
CA ILE A 256 -8.58 3.52 -3.76
C ILE A 256 -7.70 2.30 -3.44
N ALA A 257 -6.39 2.39 -3.67
CA ALA A 257 -5.48 1.25 -3.46
C ALA A 257 -5.43 0.81 -1.98
N TYR A 258 -5.37 1.74 -1.02
CA TYR A 258 -5.42 1.39 0.41
C TYR A 258 -6.78 0.90 0.87
N ALA A 259 -7.89 1.42 0.32
CA ALA A 259 -9.22 0.88 0.58
C ALA A 259 -9.31 -0.58 0.14
N ILE A 260 -8.76 -0.90 -1.03
CA ILE A 260 -8.70 -2.27 -1.54
C ILE A 260 -7.80 -3.12 -0.66
N GLN A 261 -6.54 -2.74 -0.42
CA GLN A 261 -5.60 -3.53 0.40
C GLN A 261 -6.17 -3.79 1.80
N THR A 262 -6.62 -2.74 2.50
CA THR A 262 -7.14 -2.85 3.87
C THR A 262 -8.35 -3.77 3.93
N THR A 263 -9.24 -3.68 2.94
CA THR A 263 -10.42 -4.56 2.89
C THR A 263 -10.04 -5.99 2.51
N ALA A 264 -9.13 -6.17 1.56
CA ALA A 264 -8.67 -7.47 1.10
C ALA A 264 -7.92 -8.24 2.19
N GLN A 265 -7.06 -7.58 2.95
CA GLN A 265 -6.31 -8.18 4.06
C GLN A 265 -7.18 -8.63 5.24
N LYS A 266 -8.46 -8.25 5.28
CA LYS A 266 -9.43 -8.89 6.19
C LYS A 266 -9.69 -10.36 5.83
N TYR A 267 -9.43 -10.75 4.59
CA TYR A 267 -9.71 -12.08 4.04
C TYR A 267 -8.46 -12.79 3.51
N THR A 268 -7.28 -12.18 3.63
CA THR A 268 -6.01 -12.77 3.21
C THR A 268 -4.91 -12.45 4.21
N THR A 269 -3.89 -13.29 4.28
CA THR A 269 -2.71 -13.04 5.11
C THR A 269 -1.83 -11.96 4.49
N SER A 270 -1.05 -11.25 5.29
CA SER A 270 -0.05 -10.29 4.84
C SER A 270 0.95 -10.90 3.86
N SER A 271 1.38 -12.16 4.06
CA SER A 271 2.30 -12.85 3.14
C SER A 271 1.72 -13.01 1.74
N LYS A 272 0.46 -13.45 1.63
CA LYS A 272 -0.25 -13.53 0.34
C LYS A 272 -0.45 -12.14 -0.28
N ALA A 273 -0.94 -11.19 0.50
CA ALA A 273 -1.14 -9.82 0.03
C ALA A 273 0.16 -9.21 -0.51
N ALA A 274 1.29 -9.44 0.17
CA ALA A 274 2.59 -8.94 -0.24
C ALA A 274 3.02 -9.51 -1.59
N ILE A 275 2.80 -10.81 -1.83
CA ILE A 275 3.14 -11.45 -3.11
C ILE A 275 2.29 -10.89 -4.26
N ILE A 276 1.00 -10.66 -4.02
CA ILE A 276 0.11 -10.08 -5.04
C ILE A 276 0.47 -8.62 -5.32
N LEU A 277 0.70 -7.82 -4.28
CA LEU A 277 0.99 -6.40 -4.40
C LEU A 277 2.41 -6.12 -4.93
N ALA A 278 3.34 -7.07 -4.81
CA ALA A 278 4.67 -6.99 -5.43
C ALA A 278 4.61 -6.93 -6.97
N ALA A 279 3.45 -7.23 -7.58
CA ALA A 279 3.19 -6.93 -8.98
C ALA A 279 3.29 -5.42 -9.33
N GLU A 280 3.38 -4.52 -8.34
CA GLU A 280 3.58 -3.10 -8.59
C GLU A 280 4.88 -2.83 -9.36
N SER A 281 5.94 -3.64 -9.17
CA SER A 281 7.17 -3.51 -9.96
C SER A 281 6.93 -3.88 -11.43
N LEU A 282 6.13 -4.92 -11.70
CA LEU A 282 5.71 -5.28 -13.07
C LEU A 282 4.96 -4.13 -13.73
N TRP A 283 3.97 -3.58 -13.02
CA TRP A 283 3.19 -2.46 -13.53
C TRP A 283 4.03 -1.19 -13.70
N GLY A 284 4.96 -0.92 -12.79
CA GLY A 284 5.92 0.17 -12.89
C GLY A 284 6.73 0.09 -14.18
N SER A 285 7.36 -1.05 -14.46
CA SER A 285 8.10 -1.27 -15.71
C SER A 285 7.20 -1.23 -16.95
N LEU A 286 5.97 -1.76 -16.87
CA LEU A 286 5.03 -1.71 -18.00
C LEU A 286 4.58 -0.28 -18.30
N PHE A 287 4.31 0.55 -17.30
CA PHE A 287 3.99 1.96 -17.51
C PHE A 287 5.20 2.76 -17.97
N SER A 288 6.41 2.43 -17.49
CA SER A 288 7.67 3.01 -17.99
C SER A 288 7.81 2.78 -19.49
N LEU A 289 7.56 1.54 -19.94
CA LEU A 289 7.51 1.18 -21.36
C LEU A 289 6.42 1.94 -22.13
N LEU A 290 5.18 1.92 -21.65
CA LEU A 290 4.03 2.51 -22.36
C LEU A 290 4.16 4.04 -22.51
N LEU A 291 4.81 4.69 -21.57
CA LEU A 291 5.08 6.13 -21.60
C LEU A 291 6.37 6.48 -22.36
N GLY A 292 7.09 5.49 -22.88
CA GLY A 292 8.29 5.68 -23.69
C GLY A 292 9.55 6.03 -22.89
N PHE A 293 9.56 5.78 -21.58
CA PHE A 293 10.75 5.97 -20.74
C PHE A 293 11.78 4.86 -20.92
N GLU A 294 11.33 3.63 -21.19
CA GLU A 294 12.17 2.43 -21.36
C GLU A 294 11.74 1.63 -22.60
N PRO A 295 12.66 0.98 -23.34
CA PRO A 295 12.32 0.15 -24.50
C PRO A 295 11.72 -1.20 -24.09
N PHE A 296 10.98 -1.85 -25.01
CA PHE A 296 10.51 -3.21 -24.77
C PHE A 296 11.70 -4.18 -24.73
N THR A 297 11.73 -5.07 -23.72
CA THR A 297 12.79 -6.06 -23.58
C THR A 297 12.21 -7.45 -23.30
N ILE A 298 12.94 -8.49 -23.70
CA ILE A 298 12.59 -9.88 -23.32
C ILE A 298 12.59 -10.07 -21.80
N ARG A 299 13.38 -9.27 -21.08
CA ARG A 299 13.44 -9.25 -19.61
C ARG A 299 12.12 -8.79 -19.01
N LEU A 300 11.47 -7.78 -19.59
CA LEU A 300 10.13 -7.33 -19.17
C LEU A 300 9.11 -8.46 -19.24
N LEU A 301 9.07 -9.17 -20.38
CA LEU A 301 8.14 -10.28 -20.57
C LEU A 301 8.44 -11.44 -19.61
N ALA A 302 9.70 -11.87 -19.52
CA ALA A 302 10.11 -12.98 -18.67
C ALA A 302 9.90 -12.66 -17.17
N GLY A 303 10.29 -11.47 -16.72
CA GLY A 303 10.10 -11.04 -15.33
C GLY A 303 8.63 -10.91 -14.96
N GLY A 304 7.80 -10.37 -15.86
CA GLY A 304 6.36 -10.30 -15.68
C GLY A 304 5.68 -11.66 -15.60
N LEU A 305 6.07 -12.62 -16.44
CA LEU A 305 5.59 -13.99 -16.37
C LEU A 305 5.97 -14.67 -15.05
N ILE A 306 7.21 -14.48 -14.57
CA ILE A 306 7.66 -15.04 -13.29
C ILE A 306 6.87 -14.45 -12.11
N ILE A 307 6.62 -13.13 -12.10
CA ILE A 307 5.77 -12.49 -11.09
C ILE A 307 4.34 -13.07 -11.14
N PHE A 308 3.77 -13.22 -12.33
CA PHE A 308 2.44 -13.81 -12.47
C PHE A 308 2.39 -15.26 -11.95
N ILE A 309 3.40 -16.07 -12.27
CA ILE A 309 3.55 -17.44 -11.73
C ILE A 309 3.61 -17.41 -10.20
N SER A 310 4.36 -16.48 -9.60
CA SER A 310 4.45 -16.37 -8.14
C SER A 310 3.09 -16.09 -7.47
N ILE A 311 2.24 -15.30 -8.11
CA ILE A 311 0.87 -15.03 -7.65
C ILE A 311 0.02 -16.30 -7.78
N LEU A 312 0.08 -16.98 -8.93
CA LEU A 312 -0.63 -18.24 -9.14
C LEU A 312 -0.21 -19.30 -8.13
N MET A 313 1.08 -19.38 -7.77
CA MET A 313 1.56 -20.34 -6.76
C MET A 313 0.86 -20.17 -5.42
N VAL A 314 0.60 -18.94 -4.98
CA VAL A 314 -0.01 -18.68 -3.66
C VAL A 314 -1.54 -18.67 -3.66
N GLU A 315 -2.15 -18.45 -4.83
CA GLU A 315 -3.60 -18.39 -5.00
C GLU A 315 -4.24 -19.70 -5.48
N LEU A 316 -3.53 -20.51 -6.25
CA LEU A 316 -4.06 -21.79 -6.68
C LEU A 316 -4.11 -22.77 -5.49
N PRO A 317 -5.24 -23.46 -5.23
CA PRO A 317 -5.45 -24.32 -4.05
C PRO A 317 -4.57 -25.58 -3.91
N ALA A 318 -3.45 -25.70 -4.61
CA ALA A 318 -2.80 -26.99 -4.88
C ALA A 318 -1.47 -27.22 -4.14
N TRP A 319 -1.34 -26.80 -2.87
CA TRP A 319 -0.16 -27.07 -2.02
C TRP A 319 -0.37 -28.09 -0.86
N TYR A 320 -1.61 -28.57 -0.70
CA TYR A 320 -2.05 -29.70 0.15
C TYR A 320 -2.22 -29.43 1.68
N ARG A 321 -3.50 -29.58 2.07
CA ARG A 321 -4.16 -29.75 3.38
C ARG A 321 -4.39 -28.53 4.28
N PRO A 322 -5.65 -28.28 4.71
CA PRO A 322 -5.89 -27.50 5.90
C PRO A 322 -5.34 -28.33 7.07
N THR A 323 -4.30 -27.86 7.75
CA THR A 323 -4.24 -28.11 9.19
C THR A 323 -5.50 -27.47 9.74
N VAL A 324 -6.51 -28.30 10.00
CA VAL A 324 -7.59 -27.97 10.92
C VAL A 324 -6.88 -27.46 12.17
N MET A 325 -6.89 -26.15 12.38
CA MET A 325 -6.60 -25.63 13.71
C MET A 325 -7.61 -26.32 14.61
N PRO A 326 -7.21 -26.97 15.72
CA PRO A 326 -8.17 -27.37 16.73
C PRO A 326 -9.04 -26.15 16.99
N ALA A 327 -10.36 -26.31 16.90
CA ALA A 327 -11.25 -25.28 17.40
C ALA A 327 -10.75 -24.96 18.81
N ASP A 328 -10.48 -23.68 19.10
CA ASP A 328 -10.37 -23.28 20.49
C ASP A 328 -11.61 -23.83 21.17
N ASP A 329 -11.41 -24.67 22.19
CA ASP A 329 -12.53 -25.19 22.99
C ASP A 329 -13.41 -23.98 23.34
N PRO A 330 -14.73 -24.07 23.17
CA PRO A 330 -15.61 -22.98 23.56
C PRO A 330 -15.25 -22.65 25.01
N VAL A 331 -14.85 -21.40 25.25
CA VAL A 331 -14.67 -20.88 26.61
C VAL A 331 -15.98 -21.17 27.32
N THR A 332 -15.99 -22.19 28.15
CA THR A 332 -17.13 -22.52 28.98
C THR A 332 -17.37 -21.32 29.88
N GLU A 333 -18.56 -20.71 29.76
CA GLU A 333 -19.11 -19.79 30.75
C GLU A 333 -19.27 -20.54 32.08
N THR A 334 -18.18 -20.83 32.78
CA THR A 334 -18.23 -21.44 34.13
C THR A 334 -17.19 -20.90 35.09
N ASP A 335 -16.53 -19.78 34.78
CA ASP A 335 -15.85 -18.97 35.80
C ASP A 335 -16.65 -17.68 36.03
N ALA A 336 -17.94 -17.86 36.34
CA ALA A 336 -18.67 -16.90 37.14
C ALA A 336 -18.01 -16.89 38.52
N LEU A 337 -17.46 -15.74 38.89
CA LEU A 337 -16.88 -15.46 40.20
C LEU A 337 -17.86 -15.91 41.31
N PRO A 338 -17.39 -16.58 42.38
CA PRO A 338 -18.21 -16.77 43.58
C PRO A 338 -18.40 -15.41 44.28
N ASP A 339 -19.61 -15.27 44.85
CA ASP A 339 -20.23 -14.09 45.47
C ASP A 339 -19.33 -13.09 46.20
#